data_AF-A0ABD5I0C3-F1
#
_entry.id   AF-A0ABD5I0C3-F1
#
_cell.length_a   1.000
_cell.length_b   1.000
_cell.length_c   1.000
_cell.angle_alpha   90.00
_cell.angle_beta   90.00
_cell.angle_gamma   90.00
#
_symmetry.space_group_name_H-M   'P 1'
#
loop_
_entity.id
_entity.type
_entity.pdbx_description
1 polymer ?
#
loop_
_entity_poly.entity_id
_entity_poly.type
_entity_poly.pdbx_seq_one_letter_code
_entity_poly.pdbx_strand_id
1 'polypeptide(L)'
;MKSALNSIMISSILAVGGIIALLFNLMGDQDWVLNWVGVLLAYLSLSILIDLYNKTVNYKTFPKILKRTLFISFNVTVLGIIIGITYQLLGKWNLTIMMYYWLIILLLHLITVITLVILVFVNRNGKNYSLLYKFIILLNIFLTLGPVLYPVVLTIIGNGMNASAGH
;
A
#
# COMPACT_ATOMS: atom_id res chain seq x y z
N MET A 1 7.15 -7.66 -23.84
CA MET A 1 6.50 -6.33 -23.61
C MET A 1 5.00 -6.46 -23.28
N LYS A 2 4.21 -7.21 -24.06
CA LYS A 2 2.75 -7.35 -23.85
C LYS A 2 2.34 -7.83 -22.44
N SER A 3 3.07 -8.79 -21.87
CA SER A 3 2.79 -9.31 -20.51
C SER A 3 3.11 -8.29 -19.39
N ALA A 4 4.22 -7.55 -19.50
CA ALA A 4 4.58 -6.54 -18.50
C ALA A 4 3.60 -5.36 -18.48
N LEU A 5 3.19 -4.88 -19.67
CA LEU A 5 2.15 -3.85 -19.80
C LEU A 5 0.83 -4.32 -19.18
N ASN A 6 0.39 -5.56 -19.45
CA ASN A 6 -0.83 -6.10 -18.83
C ASN A 6 -0.75 -6.10 -17.30
N SER A 7 0.37 -6.55 -16.72
CA SER A 7 0.56 -6.50 -15.26
C SER A 7 0.49 -5.07 -14.72
N ILE A 8 1.13 -4.11 -15.39
CA ILE A 8 1.07 -2.69 -14.99
C ILE A 8 -0.37 -2.16 -15.09
N MET A 9 -1.12 -2.50 -16.14
CA MET A 9 -2.51 -2.07 -16.29
C MET A 9 -3.41 -2.65 -15.19
N ILE A 10 -3.29 -3.95 -14.88
CA ILE A 10 -4.05 -4.58 -13.79
C ILE A 10 -3.71 -3.91 -12.45
N SER A 11 -2.43 -3.70 -12.17
CA SER A 11 -1.98 -2.93 -11.00
C SER A 11 -2.62 -1.54 -10.96
N SER A 12 -2.72 -0.86 -12.10
CA SER A 12 -3.31 0.49 -12.18
C SER A 12 -4.80 0.47 -11.85
N ILE A 13 -5.54 -0.48 -12.40
CA ILE A 13 -6.97 -0.66 -12.12
C ILE A 13 -7.21 -0.88 -10.62
N LEU A 14 -6.38 -1.71 -9.98
CA LEU A 14 -6.47 -1.97 -8.54
C LEU A 14 -6.13 -0.73 -7.70
N ALA A 15 -5.10 0.03 -8.07
CA ALA A 15 -4.74 1.27 -7.37
C ALA A 15 -5.86 2.32 -7.47
N VAL A 16 -6.45 2.47 -8.66
CA VAL A 16 -7.63 3.32 -8.88
C VAL A 16 -8.83 2.80 -8.07
N GLY A 17 -9.05 1.50 -8.03
CA GLY A 17 -10.10 0.90 -7.19
C GLY A 17 -9.93 1.24 -5.71
N GLY A 18 -8.70 1.23 -5.20
CA GLY A 18 -8.39 1.68 -3.83
C GLY A 18 -8.76 3.14 -3.60
N ILE A 19 -8.44 4.03 -4.55
CA ILE A 19 -8.83 5.44 -4.49
C ILE A 19 -10.34 5.63 -4.59
N ILE A 20 -11.03 4.86 -5.42
CA ILE A 20 -12.49 4.90 -5.52
C ILE A 20 -13.12 4.52 -4.18
N ALA A 21 -12.63 3.46 -3.53
CA ALA A 21 -13.07 3.10 -2.18
C ALA A 21 -12.83 4.26 -1.19
N LEU A 22 -11.65 4.86 -1.20
CA LEU A 22 -11.36 6.04 -0.39
C LEU A 22 -12.38 7.18 -0.63
N LEU A 23 -12.69 7.48 -1.90
CA LEU A 23 -13.64 8.55 -2.26
C LEU A 23 -15.06 8.26 -1.76
N PHE A 24 -15.53 7.01 -1.87
CA PHE A 24 -16.82 6.62 -1.29
C PHE A 24 -16.85 6.82 0.22
N ASN A 25 -15.78 6.49 0.93
CA ASN A 25 -15.66 6.72 2.37
C ASN A 25 -15.56 8.18 2.79
N LEU A 26 -15.17 9.06 1.88
CA LEU A 26 -15.19 10.51 2.09
C LEU A 26 -16.57 11.12 1.84
N MET A 27 -17.39 10.49 0.99
CA MET A 27 -18.70 10.99 0.57
C MET A 27 -19.88 10.39 1.33
N GLY A 28 -19.70 9.22 1.98
CA GLY A 28 -20.74 8.53 2.75
C GLY A 28 -20.48 8.54 4.26
N ASP A 29 -21.31 7.80 5.02
CA ASP A 29 -21.00 7.46 6.41
C ASP A 29 -19.69 6.67 6.45
N GLN A 30 -18.76 7.08 7.31
CA GLN A 30 -17.40 6.54 7.41
C GLN A 30 -17.43 5.03 7.71
N ASP A 31 -17.39 4.19 6.68
CA ASP A 31 -17.41 2.73 6.81
C ASP A 31 -15.99 2.17 6.91
N TRP A 32 -15.69 1.60 8.08
CA TRP A 32 -14.43 0.91 8.33
C TRP A 32 -14.18 -0.27 7.39
N VAL A 33 -15.22 -0.98 6.96
CA VAL A 33 -15.09 -2.11 6.02
C VAL A 33 -14.52 -1.61 4.69
N LEU A 34 -15.02 -0.47 4.22
CA LEU A 34 -14.63 0.08 2.94
C LEU A 34 -13.20 0.66 2.98
N ASN A 35 -12.70 1.07 4.16
CA ASN A 35 -11.29 1.40 4.37
C ASN A 35 -10.41 0.16 4.18
N TRP A 36 -10.80 -0.97 4.77
CA TRP A 36 -10.08 -2.24 4.59
C TRP A 36 -10.07 -2.69 3.13
N VAL A 37 -11.19 -2.55 2.41
CA VAL A 37 -11.26 -2.84 0.97
C VAL A 37 -10.28 -1.96 0.19
N GLY A 38 -10.26 -0.66 0.46
CA GLY A 38 -9.33 0.28 -0.19
C GLY A 38 -7.87 -0.09 0.04
N VAL A 39 -7.51 -0.43 1.28
CA VAL A 39 -6.16 -0.90 1.65
C VAL A 39 -5.83 -2.21 0.93
N LEU A 40 -6.73 -3.20 0.92
CA LEU A 40 -6.50 -4.46 0.22
C LEU A 40 -6.24 -4.26 -1.29
N LEU A 41 -7.02 -3.41 -1.95
CA LEU A 41 -6.83 -3.08 -3.36
C LEU A 41 -5.48 -2.40 -3.62
N ALA A 42 -5.06 -1.50 -2.73
CA ALA A 42 -3.74 -0.87 -2.78
C ALA A 42 -2.62 -1.91 -2.66
N TYR A 43 -2.71 -2.85 -1.71
CA TYR A 43 -1.69 -3.89 -1.51
C TYR A 43 -1.68 -4.93 -2.64
N LEU A 44 -2.83 -5.28 -3.22
CA LEU A 44 -2.89 -6.14 -4.41
C LEU A 44 -2.20 -5.46 -5.61
N SER A 45 -2.40 -4.15 -5.78
CA SER A 45 -1.69 -3.37 -6.80
C SER A 45 -0.17 -3.45 -6.61
N LEU A 46 0.31 -3.23 -5.38
CA LEU A 46 1.74 -3.32 -5.05
C LEU A 46 2.29 -4.73 -5.30
N SER A 47 1.54 -5.78 -4.93
CA SER A 47 1.93 -7.18 -5.15
C SER A 47 2.29 -7.47 -6.62
N ILE A 48 1.47 -6.96 -7.55
CA ILE A 48 1.69 -7.15 -8.99
C ILE A 48 2.96 -6.42 -9.45
N LEU A 49 3.21 -5.21 -8.94
CA LEU A 49 4.43 -4.46 -9.25
C LEU A 49 5.67 -5.15 -8.68
N ILE A 50 5.57 -5.67 -7.46
CA ILE A 50 6.61 -6.45 -6.80
C ILE A 50 6.98 -7.70 -7.61
N ASP A 51 5.98 -8.47 -8.06
CA ASP A 51 6.19 -9.66 -8.89
C ASP A 51 6.85 -9.31 -10.22
N LEU A 52 6.39 -8.23 -10.87
CA LEU A 52 6.98 -7.72 -12.10
C LEU A 52 8.47 -7.40 -11.94
N TYR A 53 8.85 -6.77 -10.82
CA TYR A 53 10.25 -6.47 -10.53
C TYR A 53 11.05 -7.71 -10.11
N ASN A 54 10.45 -8.65 -9.40
CA ASN A 54 11.11 -9.91 -9.03
C ASN A 54 11.50 -10.73 -10.25
N LYS A 55 10.65 -10.79 -11.28
CA LYS A 55 10.91 -11.46 -12.56
C LYS A 55 12.08 -10.89 -13.36
N THR A 56 12.50 -9.64 -13.10
CA THR A 56 13.68 -9.07 -13.76
C THR A 56 14.98 -9.56 -13.12
N VAL A 57 15.80 -10.32 -13.85
CA VAL A 57 17.09 -10.82 -13.34
C VAL A 57 18.07 -9.66 -13.17
N ASN A 58 18.50 -9.40 -11.94
CA ASN A 58 19.53 -8.41 -11.62
C ASN A 58 20.68 -9.11 -10.90
N TYR A 59 21.87 -9.10 -11.50
CA TYR A 59 23.08 -9.73 -10.96
C TYR A 59 23.75 -8.89 -9.84
N LYS A 60 23.26 -7.67 -9.60
CA LYS A 60 23.85 -6.74 -8.63
C LYS A 60 23.32 -7.00 -7.22
N THR A 61 24.21 -6.95 -6.23
CA THR A 61 23.91 -7.17 -4.81
C THR A 61 22.86 -6.19 -4.25
N PHE A 62 22.91 -4.92 -4.66
CA PHE A 62 22.00 -3.89 -4.15
C PHE A 62 20.52 -4.12 -4.53
N PRO A 63 20.15 -4.33 -5.81
CA PRO A 63 18.80 -4.78 -6.19
C PRO A 63 18.33 -6.06 -5.50
N LYS A 64 19.25 -7.01 -5.23
CA LYS A 64 18.92 -8.26 -4.52
C LYS A 64 18.47 -8.00 -3.08
N ILE A 65 19.16 -7.10 -2.37
CA ILE A 65 18.80 -6.68 -1.02
C ILE A 65 17.45 -5.96 -1.03
N LEU A 66 17.24 -5.01 -1.96
CA LEU A 66 15.97 -4.28 -2.09
C LEU A 66 14.79 -5.24 -2.31
N LYS A 67 14.91 -6.22 -3.21
CA LYS A 67 13.86 -7.23 -3.42
C LYS A 67 13.54 -8.04 -2.17
N ARG A 68 14.57 -8.40 -1.37
CA ARG A 68 14.38 -9.13 -0.11
C ARG A 68 13.64 -8.28 0.93
N THR A 69 14.06 -7.02 1.11
CA THR A 69 13.39 -6.08 2.02
C THR A 69 11.94 -5.87 1.62
N LEU A 70 11.68 -5.72 0.33
CA LEU A 70 10.36 -5.53 -0.24
C LEU A 70 9.48 -6.78 -0.09
N PHE A 71 10.03 -7.98 -0.25
CA PHE A 71 9.30 -9.23 0.04
C PHE A 71 8.94 -9.33 1.53
N ILE A 72 9.88 -9.07 2.44
CA ILE A 72 9.63 -9.16 3.89
C ILE A 72 8.59 -8.13 4.34
N SER A 73 8.81 -6.84 4.03
CA SER A 73 7.90 -5.76 4.42
C SER A 73 6.49 -5.96 3.88
N PHE A 74 6.36 -6.37 2.62
CA PHE A 74 5.07 -6.66 2.01
C PHE A 74 4.32 -7.79 2.74
N ASN A 75 4.98 -8.93 2.96
CA ASN A 75 4.34 -10.07 3.63
C ASN A 75 3.98 -9.77 5.09
N VAL A 76 4.85 -9.08 5.83
CA VAL A 76 4.55 -8.63 7.20
C VAL A 76 3.33 -7.72 7.22
N THR A 77 3.20 -6.84 6.22
CA THR A 77 2.02 -5.97 6.15
C THR A 77 0.75 -6.73 5.81
N VAL A 78 0.80 -7.67 4.88
CA VAL A 78 -0.36 -8.53 4.55
C VAL A 78 -0.83 -9.30 5.78
N LEU A 79 0.08 -9.86 6.56
CA LEU A 79 -0.26 -10.48 7.85
C LEU A 79 -0.89 -9.47 8.82
N GLY A 80 -0.31 -8.28 8.92
CA GLY A 80 -0.87 -7.18 9.71
C GLY A 80 -2.30 -6.81 9.30
N ILE A 81 -2.61 -6.77 8.00
CA ILE A 81 -3.95 -6.51 7.47
C ILE A 81 -4.91 -7.64 7.87
N ILE A 82 -4.51 -8.91 7.72
CA ILE A 82 -5.34 -10.06 8.13
C ILE A 82 -5.68 -10.00 9.63
N ILE A 83 -4.67 -9.70 10.47
CA ILE A 83 -4.87 -9.52 11.91
C ILE A 83 -5.83 -8.36 12.17
N GLY A 84 -5.65 -7.23 11.48
CA GLY A 84 -6.47 -6.04 11.64
C GLY A 84 -7.95 -6.27 11.28
N ILE A 85 -8.21 -6.92 10.14
CA ILE A 85 -9.56 -7.33 9.74
C ILE A 85 -10.16 -8.29 10.77
N THR A 86 -9.40 -9.27 11.24
CA THR A 86 -9.87 -10.20 12.27
C THR A 86 -10.26 -9.47 13.55
N TYR A 87 -9.44 -8.51 13.99
CA TYR A 87 -9.71 -7.70 15.18
C TYR A 87 -10.93 -6.78 15.01
N GLN A 88 -11.13 -6.27 13.79
CA GLN A 88 -12.32 -5.49 13.41
C GLN A 88 -13.59 -6.33 13.52
N LEU A 89 -13.58 -7.53 12.94
CA LEU A 89 -14.73 -8.44 12.97
C LEU A 89 -15.07 -8.91 14.38
N LEU A 90 -14.06 -9.00 15.26
CA LEU A 90 -14.25 -9.32 16.68
C LEU A 90 -14.76 -8.13 17.52
N GLY A 91 -14.82 -6.91 16.96
CA GLY A 91 -15.28 -5.71 17.67
C GLY A 91 -14.38 -5.27 18.83
N LYS A 92 -13.10 -5.63 18.81
CA LYS A 92 -12.18 -5.40 19.94
C LYS A 92 -11.36 -4.11 19.85
N TRP A 93 -11.65 -3.25 18.89
CA TRP A 93 -10.91 -2.00 18.72
C TRP A 93 -11.22 -0.99 19.82
N ASN A 94 -10.17 -0.48 20.44
CA ASN A 94 -10.16 0.83 21.07
C ASN A 94 -9.44 1.82 20.12
N LEU A 95 -9.87 3.08 20.07
CA LEU A 95 -9.28 4.14 19.25
C LEU A 95 -7.76 4.23 19.42
N THR A 96 -7.24 4.13 20.64
CA THR A 96 -5.79 4.15 20.90
C THR A 96 -5.06 2.98 20.25
N ILE A 97 -5.60 1.76 20.39
CA ILE A 97 -5.03 0.55 19.80
C ILE A 97 -5.11 0.61 18.27
N MET A 98 -6.21 1.13 17.74
CA MET A 98 -6.44 1.30 16.31
C MET A 98 -5.47 2.31 15.70
N MET A 99 -5.22 3.44 16.39
CA MET A 99 -4.23 4.44 15.98
C MET A 99 -2.81 3.84 15.89
N TYR A 100 -2.35 3.16 16.94
CA TYR A 100 -1.02 2.53 16.92
C TYR A 100 -0.90 1.44 15.85
N TYR A 101 -1.96 0.65 15.66
CA TYR A 101 -2.03 -0.32 14.58
C TYR A 101 -1.84 0.34 13.21
N TRP A 102 -2.60 1.38 12.90
CA TRP A 102 -2.52 2.06 11.61
C TRP A 102 -1.17 2.76 11.40
N LEU A 103 -0.55 3.28 12.47
CA LEU A 103 0.82 3.80 12.41
C LEU A 103 1.85 2.73 12.04
N ILE A 104 1.72 1.52 12.58
CA ILE A 104 2.59 0.38 12.21
C ILE A 104 2.37 0.00 10.74
N ILE A 105 1.12 -0.09 10.28
CA ILE A 105 0.80 -0.36 8.88
C ILE A 105 1.38 0.72 7.96
N LEU A 106 1.27 2.00 8.34
CA LEU A 106 1.85 3.12 7.60
C LEU A 106 3.37 3.00 7.51
N LEU A 107 4.05 2.70 8.62
CA LEU A 107 5.50 2.52 8.65
C LEU A 107 5.94 1.41 7.69
N LEU A 108 5.27 0.26 7.74
CA LEU A 108 5.55 -0.86 6.85
C LEU A 108 5.28 -0.50 5.39
N HIS A 109 4.18 0.21 5.12
CA HIS A 109 3.83 0.70 3.79
C HIS A 109 4.90 1.63 3.23
N LEU A 110 5.39 2.58 4.03
CA LEU A 110 6.45 3.51 3.64
C LEU A 110 7.74 2.77 3.27
N ILE A 111 8.13 1.74 4.05
CA ILE A 111 9.29 0.90 3.71
C ILE A 111 9.09 0.24 2.34
N THR A 112 7.91 -0.34 2.07
CA THR A 112 7.61 -0.98 0.78
C THR A 112 7.63 0.03 -0.37
N VAL A 113 6.98 1.19 -0.21
CA VAL A 113 6.90 2.25 -1.22
C VAL A 113 8.28 2.82 -1.54
N ILE A 114 9.06 3.20 -0.52
CA ILE A 114 10.42 3.74 -0.71
C ILE A 114 11.29 2.71 -1.43
N THR A 115 11.22 1.44 -1.03
CA THR A 115 11.99 0.37 -1.67
C THR A 115 11.60 0.19 -3.13
N LEU A 116 10.31 0.21 -3.45
CA LEU A 116 9.80 0.14 -4.82
C LEU A 116 10.27 1.32 -5.67
N VAL A 117 10.17 2.54 -5.15
CA VAL A 117 10.61 3.75 -5.84
C VAL A 117 12.10 3.69 -6.15
N ILE A 118 12.94 3.32 -5.18
CA ILE A 118 14.38 3.11 -5.40
C ILE A 118 14.59 2.06 -6.50
N LEU A 119 13.85 0.95 -6.47
CA LEU A 119 13.99 -0.13 -7.43
C LEU A 119 13.59 0.31 -8.85
N VAL A 120 12.55 1.15 -9.00
CA VAL A 120 12.17 1.79 -10.28
C VAL A 120 13.34 2.59 -10.86
N PHE A 121 14.04 3.35 -10.03
CA PHE A 121 15.20 4.16 -10.45
C PHE A 121 16.48 3.35 -10.66
N VAL A 122 16.69 2.26 -9.92
CA VAL A 122 17.88 1.41 -10.08
C VAL A 122 17.78 0.54 -11.34
N ASN A 123 16.58 0.08 -11.69
CA ASN A 123 16.33 -0.63 -12.94
C ASN A 123 16.35 0.29 -14.19
N ARG A 124 16.67 1.59 -14.02
CA ARG A 124 16.72 2.61 -15.10
C ARG A 124 17.70 2.27 -16.22
N ASN A 125 18.69 1.41 -15.97
CA ASN A 125 19.73 1.04 -16.94
C ASN A 125 19.40 -0.20 -17.80
N GLY A 126 18.24 -0.86 -17.58
CA GLY A 126 17.77 -1.91 -18.46
C GLY A 126 17.01 -1.33 -19.65
N LYS A 127 17.46 -1.59 -20.88
CA LYS A 127 16.92 -1.08 -22.16
C LYS A 127 15.42 -1.38 -22.45
N ASN A 128 14.68 -2.01 -21.54
CA ASN A 128 13.38 -2.64 -21.80
C ASN A 128 12.14 -1.91 -21.24
N TYR A 129 12.29 -0.80 -20.49
CA TYR A 129 11.14 -0.03 -19.98
C TYR A 129 11.13 1.41 -20.52
N SER A 130 10.17 1.71 -21.40
CA SER A 130 9.89 3.07 -21.88
C SER A 130 9.55 4.01 -20.71
N LEU A 131 9.75 5.31 -20.94
CA LEU A 131 9.50 6.36 -19.95
C LEU A 131 8.05 6.35 -19.44
N LEU A 132 7.09 6.06 -20.34
CA LEU A 132 5.66 5.91 -20.02
C LEU A 132 5.39 4.80 -18.99
N TYR A 133 6.02 3.62 -19.13
CA TYR A 133 5.83 2.55 -18.16
C TYR A 133 6.29 2.94 -16.76
N LYS A 134 7.40 3.67 -16.66
CA LYS A 134 7.93 4.15 -15.38
C LYS A 134 6.99 5.17 -14.75
N PHE A 135 6.45 6.07 -15.56
CA PHE A 135 5.46 7.04 -15.09
C PHE A 135 4.22 6.36 -14.52
N ILE A 136 3.66 5.37 -15.22
CA ILE A 136 2.48 4.63 -14.75
C ILE A 136 2.79 3.88 -13.45
N ILE A 137 3.95 3.24 -13.33
CA ILE A 137 4.35 2.56 -12.09
C ILE A 137 4.47 3.54 -10.93
N LEU A 138 5.11 4.70 -11.13
CA LEU A 138 5.23 5.73 -10.09
C LEU A 138 3.86 6.30 -9.70
N LEU A 139 2.99 6.54 -10.66
CA LEU A 139 1.62 6.97 -10.42
C LEU A 139 0.86 5.92 -9.59
N ASN A 140 0.97 4.63 -9.93
CA ASN A 140 0.32 3.57 -9.14
C ASN A 140 0.79 3.56 -7.70
N ILE A 141 2.11 3.62 -7.48
CA ILE A 141 2.68 3.68 -6.14
C ILE A 141 2.12 4.90 -5.38
N PHE A 142 2.04 6.06 -6.02
CA PHE A 142 1.45 7.25 -5.42
C PHE A 142 -0.03 7.06 -5.07
N LEU A 143 -0.83 6.48 -5.96
CA LEU A 143 -2.26 6.23 -5.73
C LEU A 143 -2.49 5.26 -4.56
N THR A 144 -1.56 4.36 -4.25
CA THR A 144 -1.69 3.47 -3.08
C THR A 144 -1.53 4.17 -1.74
N LEU A 145 -0.99 5.39 -1.70
CA LEU A 145 -0.79 6.14 -0.45
C LEU A 145 -2.12 6.59 0.16
N GLY A 146 -3.06 7.06 -0.66
CA GLY A 146 -4.33 7.60 -0.19
C GLY A 146 -5.11 6.63 0.71
N PRO A 147 -5.42 5.41 0.24
CA PRO A 147 -6.18 4.43 1.02
C PRO A 147 -5.51 4.02 2.34
N VAL A 148 -4.18 4.13 2.43
CA VAL A 148 -3.42 3.81 3.65
C VAL A 148 -3.33 5.00 4.60
N LEU A 149 -3.15 6.21 4.07
CA LEU A 149 -3.04 7.44 4.86
C LEU A 149 -4.36 7.84 5.50
N TYR A 150 -5.47 7.64 4.81
CA TYR A 150 -6.79 8.05 5.31
C TYR A 150 -7.17 7.44 6.67
N PRO A 151 -7.15 6.11 6.88
CA PRO A 151 -7.48 5.53 8.18
C PRO A 151 -6.50 5.96 9.28
N VAL A 152 -5.23 6.26 8.95
CA VAL A 152 -4.26 6.82 9.92
C VAL A 152 -4.71 8.20 10.39
N VAL A 153 -5.02 9.10 9.46
CA VAL A 153 -5.49 10.46 9.80
C VAL A 153 -6.77 10.38 10.62
N LEU A 154 -7.71 9.54 10.22
CA LEU A 154 -9.01 9.39 10.88
C LEU A 154 -8.84 8.89 12.33
N THR A 155 -7.95 7.92 12.56
CA THR A 155 -7.67 7.42 13.92
C THR A 155 -6.93 8.42 14.80
N ILE A 156 -6.01 9.22 14.25
CA ILE A 156 -5.33 10.28 15.01
C ILE A 156 -6.35 11.34 15.46
N ILE A 157 -7.19 11.81 14.55
CA ILE A 157 -8.22 12.82 14.85
C ILE A 157 -9.22 12.25 15.86
N GLY A 158 -9.73 11.04 15.64
CA GLY A 158 -10.67 10.40 16.54
C GLY A 158 -10.11 10.21 17.96
N ASN A 159 -8.85 9.78 18.08
CA ASN A 159 -8.21 9.62 19.37
C ASN A 159 -7.98 10.96 20.08
N GLY A 160 -7.59 12.02 19.34
CA GLY A 160 -7.43 13.36 19.88
C GLY A 160 -8.74 13.96 20.39
N MET A 161 -9.84 13.75 19.67
CA MET A 161 -11.18 14.17 20.10
C MET A 161 -11.61 13.43 21.38
N ASN A 162 -11.35 12.12 21.47
CA ASN A 162 -11.72 11.33 22.64
C ASN A 162 -10.94 11.77 23.90
N ALA A 163 -9.63 12.01 23.76
CA ALA A 163 -8.80 12.53 24.84
C ALA A 163 -9.23 13.95 25.28
N SER A 164 -9.65 14.80 24.35
CA SER A 164 -10.17 16.14 24.68
C SER A 164 -11.52 16.11 25.40
N ALA A 165 -12.31 15.05 25.20
CA ALA A 165 -13.59 14.87 25.87
C ALA A 165 -13.46 14.31 27.30
N GLY A 166 -12.25 13.96 27.75
CA GLY A 166 -11.99 13.43 29.10
C GLY A 166 -12.34 11.95 29.28
N HIS A 167 -12.41 11.20 28.18
CA HIS A 167 -12.62 9.74 28.17
C HIS A 167 -11.31 8.95 28.03
#